data_AF-A0AB34IHG5-F1
#
_entry.id   AF-A0AB34IHG5-F1
#
_cell.length_a   1.000
_cell.length_b   1.000
_cell.length_c   1.000
_cell.angle_alpha   90.00
_cell.angle_beta   90.00
_cell.angle_gamma   90.00
#
_symmetry.space_group_name_H-M   'P 1'
#
loop_
_entity.id
_entity.type
_entity.pdbx_description
1 polymer ?
#
loop_
_entity_poly.entity_id
_entity_poly.type
_entity_poly.pdbx_seq_one_letter_code
_entity_poly.pdbx_strand_id
1 'polypeptide(L)'
;MLASLPADVLCTILREVLLDWTRGAPHHVLQALAPLVSPGALLVDLLDHRGIPRPCLEYMLRRRGRPADSGQASTETLLDSLDVIRHMSRADAECLASLAYAPRPIPNKQTLRALVRAHIHGDTSFRGRYGPLKYWDTSRITDMSDVFAQCALFNEPLADWDVSRVTDMSGMFRDAASFNQPLPWDVSSVTDMAEMFNGAASFNQPLEWDVSKVTNMFGLFTDASSFNQRLQWDVSRVTEMFCLFSDASSFNQPLEWDVSNVTSMCFMFDGATSFNQPLAWDVSSVTDMHYMFHGAASFDQHLPWDVSNVKDMSNMFLRATSFNKPLPWDVSNVTDMRCMFHGAASFNHPLPWDVSNVKDMSNMFLHATSFNQPLSWDVSNVKDMRNMFHGASSFNHRLPLDANLSCGQRCFLFMVHTASRRCITLISTYPDKSHTSCSSTSAHEPTTSELVSPSTQASS
;
A
#
# COMPACT_ATOMS: atom_id res chain seq x y z
N MET A 1 10.76 42.30 -39.83
CA MET A 1 9.60 42.05 -38.95
C MET A 1 9.94 41.13 -37.77
N LEU A 2 10.66 40.02 -37.96
CA LEU A 2 10.97 39.10 -36.84
C LEU A 2 12.00 39.65 -35.84
N ALA A 3 13.00 40.41 -36.29
CA ALA A 3 14.06 40.96 -35.44
C ALA A 3 13.60 42.02 -34.40
N SER A 4 12.33 42.44 -34.43
CA SER A 4 11.75 43.42 -33.49
C SER A 4 10.83 42.78 -32.45
N LEU A 5 10.72 41.44 -32.42
CA LEU A 5 9.88 40.72 -31.47
C LEU A 5 10.64 40.41 -30.17
N PRO A 6 9.94 40.36 -29.01
CA PRO A 6 10.49 39.88 -27.74
C PRO A 6 11.04 38.44 -27.85
N ALA A 7 12.10 38.13 -27.11
CA ALA A 7 12.84 36.87 -27.22
C ALA A 7 11.99 35.62 -26.90
N ASP A 8 11.04 35.74 -25.99
CA ASP A 8 10.06 34.72 -25.59
C ASP A 8 9.04 34.42 -26.70
N VAL A 9 8.59 35.46 -27.42
CA VAL A 9 7.71 35.32 -28.60
C VAL A 9 8.49 34.68 -29.75
N LEU A 10 9.75 35.07 -29.93
CA LEU A 10 10.64 34.44 -30.91
C LEU A 10 10.79 32.93 -30.64
N CYS A 11 11.10 32.54 -29.40
CA CYS A 11 11.26 31.14 -29.01
C CYS A 11 9.99 30.32 -29.28
N THR A 12 8.81 30.88 -29.01
CA THR A 12 7.52 30.21 -29.24
C THR A 12 7.25 30.01 -30.73
N ILE A 13 7.48 31.04 -31.56
CA ILE A 13 7.34 30.96 -33.02
C ILE A 13 8.34 29.94 -33.60
N LEU A 14 9.58 29.94 -33.11
CA LEU A 14 10.60 28.98 -33.52
C LEU A 14 10.22 27.54 -33.17
N ARG A 15 9.62 27.32 -32.00
CA ARG A 15 9.15 25.99 -31.59
C ARG A 15 8.08 25.45 -32.55
N GLU A 16 7.11 26.28 -32.93
CA GLU A 16 6.06 25.94 -33.90
C GLU A 16 6.63 25.73 -35.32
N VAL A 17 7.53 26.60 -35.77
CA VAL A 17 8.18 26.46 -37.09
C VAL A 17 9.06 25.21 -37.16
N LEU A 18 9.70 24.82 -36.06
CA LEU A 18 10.51 23.60 -35.98
C LEU A 18 9.64 22.34 -35.97
N LEU A 19 8.50 22.36 -35.28
CA LEU A 19 7.48 21.31 -35.34
C LEU A 19 6.99 21.11 -36.78
N ASP A 20 6.70 22.21 -37.49
CA ASP A 20 6.28 22.16 -38.90
C ASP A 20 7.42 21.80 -39.86
N TRP A 21 8.67 22.16 -39.56
CA TRP A 21 9.82 21.77 -40.37
C TRP A 21 10.03 20.25 -40.38
N THR A 22 9.80 19.58 -39.25
CA THR A 22 9.78 18.12 -39.21
C THR A 22 8.65 17.48 -40.03
N ARG A 23 7.66 18.28 -40.46
CA ARG A 23 6.52 17.88 -41.31
C ARG A 23 6.63 18.39 -42.76
N GLY A 24 7.76 18.97 -43.15
CA GLY A 24 8.04 19.35 -44.54
C GLY A 24 8.15 20.85 -44.82
N ALA A 25 8.32 21.71 -43.80
CA ALA A 25 8.53 23.14 -44.04
C ALA A 25 9.82 23.40 -44.86
N PRO A 26 9.81 24.43 -45.73
CA PRO A 26 10.88 24.63 -46.69
C PRO A 26 12.14 25.29 -46.10
N HIS A 27 13.31 24.85 -46.60
CA HIS A 27 14.68 25.15 -46.12
C HIS A 27 15.00 26.66 -45.99
N HIS A 28 14.33 27.53 -46.77
CA HIS A 28 14.55 28.98 -46.74
C HIS A 28 14.02 29.65 -45.46
N VAL A 29 13.03 29.05 -44.78
CA VAL A 29 12.48 29.60 -43.53
C VAL A 29 13.49 29.45 -42.39
N LEU A 30 14.20 28.33 -42.34
CA LEU A 30 15.25 28.09 -41.33
C LEU A 30 16.48 28.97 -41.55
N GLN A 31 16.90 29.17 -42.80
CA GLN A 31 17.99 30.09 -43.13
C GLN A 31 17.70 31.53 -42.68
N ALA A 32 16.43 31.95 -42.72
CA ALA A 32 16.01 33.27 -42.26
C ALA A 32 15.94 33.40 -40.73
N LEU A 33 15.72 32.29 -40.01
CA LEU A 33 15.57 32.26 -38.55
C LEU A 33 16.87 31.97 -37.80
N ALA A 34 17.80 31.23 -38.41
CA ALA A 34 19.07 30.84 -37.79
C ALA A 34 19.93 31.99 -37.24
N PRO A 35 19.93 33.22 -37.80
CA PRO A 35 20.67 34.35 -37.23
C PRO A 35 20.06 34.93 -35.94
N LEU A 36 18.82 34.57 -35.59
CA LEU A 36 18.06 35.20 -34.51
C LEU A 36 18.12 34.42 -33.18
N VAL A 37 18.82 33.28 -33.12
CA VAL A 37 18.86 32.38 -31.95
C VAL A 37 20.27 31.84 -31.75
N SER A 38 20.65 31.55 -30.50
CA SER A 38 21.87 30.80 -30.21
C SER A 38 21.80 29.40 -30.84
N PRO A 39 22.71 29.04 -31.75
CA PRO A 39 22.67 27.76 -32.45
C PRO A 39 22.72 26.53 -31.52
N GLY A 40 23.35 26.67 -30.35
CA GLY A 40 23.44 25.59 -29.37
C GLY A 40 22.11 25.27 -28.66
N ALA A 41 21.29 26.28 -28.36
CA ALA A 41 20.02 26.09 -27.65
C ALA A 41 18.97 25.42 -28.53
N LEU A 42 18.88 25.85 -29.80
CA LEU A 42 17.97 25.28 -30.80
C LEU A 42 18.24 23.78 -31.02
N LEU A 43 19.52 23.41 -31.06
CA LEU A 43 19.95 22.05 -31.32
C LEU A 43 19.61 21.13 -30.15
N VAL A 44 19.79 21.59 -28.90
CA VAL A 44 19.43 20.82 -27.70
C VAL A 44 17.93 20.53 -27.64
N ASP A 45 17.08 21.54 -27.87
CA ASP A 45 15.62 21.36 -27.86
C ASP A 45 15.14 20.37 -28.94
N LEU A 46 15.76 20.40 -30.13
CA LEU A 46 15.45 19.47 -31.23
C LEU A 46 15.90 18.04 -30.95
N LEU A 47 17.11 17.91 -30.38
CA LEU A 47 17.66 16.64 -29.94
C LEU A 47 16.77 16.02 -28.86
N ASP A 48 16.33 16.80 -27.88
CA ASP A 48 15.40 16.35 -26.85
C ASP A 48 14.03 15.96 -27.42
N HIS A 49 13.46 16.74 -28.35
CA HIS A 49 12.15 16.43 -28.95
C HIS A 49 12.15 15.15 -29.80
N ARG A 50 13.27 14.84 -30.49
CA ARG A 50 13.42 13.61 -31.28
C ARG A 50 14.03 12.46 -30.49
N GLY A 51 14.41 12.66 -29.22
CA GLY A 51 15.10 11.67 -28.40
C GLY A 51 16.50 11.30 -28.92
N ILE A 52 17.15 12.21 -29.65
CA ILE A 52 18.47 12.01 -30.27
C ILE A 52 19.54 12.51 -29.30
N PRO A 53 20.46 11.65 -28.84
CA PRO A 53 21.56 12.07 -27.99
C PRO A 53 22.54 12.99 -28.72
N ARG A 54 23.03 14.03 -28.05
CA ARG A 54 24.11 14.88 -28.58
C ARG A 54 25.35 14.10 -29.07
N PRO A 55 25.83 13.04 -28.36
CA PRO A 55 26.93 12.21 -28.86
C PRO A 55 26.63 11.49 -30.19
N CYS A 56 25.36 11.16 -30.48
CA CYS A 56 24.96 10.57 -31.76
C CYS A 56 25.14 11.56 -32.91
N LEU A 57 24.70 12.80 -32.70
CA LEU A 57 24.85 13.86 -33.67
C LEU A 57 26.34 14.16 -33.91
N GLU A 58 27.14 14.26 -32.85
CA GLU A 58 28.58 14.49 -32.94
C GLU A 58 29.30 13.35 -33.68
N TYR A 59 28.93 12.09 -33.44
CA TYR A 59 29.44 10.94 -34.19
C TYR A 59 29.06 11.01 -35.69
N MET A 60 27.83 11.39 -36.01
CA MET A 60 27.36 11.51 -37.39
C MET A 60 28.01 12.68 -38.14
N LEU A 61 28.16 13.83 -37.49
CA LEU A 61 28.88 14.98 -38.04
C LEU A 61 30.32 14.59 -38.36
N ARG A 62 30.99 13.87 -37.44
CA ARG A 62 32.35 13.33 -37.66
C ARG A 62 32.42 12.33 -38.82
N ARG A 63 31.47 11.40 -38.96
CA ARG A 63 31.41 10.47 -40.10
C ARG A 63 31.21 11.17 -41.45
N ARG A 64 30.54 12.32 -41.45
CA ARG A 64 30.36 13.16 -42.64
C ARG A 64 31.53 14.15 -42.86
N GLY A 65 32.62 14.01 -42.09
CA GLY A 65 33.82 14.86 -42.21
C GLY A 65 33.64 16.27 -41.67
N ARG A 66 32.64 16.52 -40.81
CA ARG A 66 32.31 17.85 -40.29
C ARG A 66 32.73 18.01 -38.82
N PRO A 67 33.19 19.21 -38.41
CA PRO A 67 33.63 19.46 -37.04
C PRO A 67 32.45 19.36 -36.07
N ALA A 68 32.61 18.53 -35.03
CA ALA A 68 31.63 18.36 -33.95
C ALA A 68 31.86 19.34 -32.77
N ASP A 69 33.06 19.92 -32.70
CA ASP A 69 33.46 20.85 -31.65
C ASP A 69 33.58 22.27 -32.19
N SER A 70 32.65 23.13 -31.81
CA SER A 70 32.99 24.53 -31.51
C SER A 70 31.89 25.15 -30.65
N GLY A 71 32.29 25.77 -29.54
CA GLY A 71 31.47 26.76 -28.80
C GLY A 71 31.17 28.04 -29.61
N GLN A 72 31.24 27.95 -30.93
CA GLN A 72 30.87 28.90 -31.97
C GLN A 72 30.28 28.07 -33.11
N ALA A 73 29.12 27.46 -32.89
CA ALA A 73 28.40 26.79 -33.96
C ALA A 73 27.98 27.88 -34.96
N SER A 74 28.53 27.82 -36.18
CA SER A 74 28.12 28.71 -37.25
C SER A 74 26.72 28.31 -37.72
N THR A 75 26.01 29.22 -38.38
CA THR A 75 24.73 28.94 -39.04
C THR A 75 24.80 27.70 -39.96
N GLU A 76 25.98 27.45 -40.54
CA GLU A 76 26.27 26.32 -41.41
C GLU A 76 26.31 24.99 -40.63
N THR A 77 26.94 24.96 -39.45
CA THR A 77 26.97 23.77 -38.57
C THR A 77 25.56 23.40 -38.07
N LEU A 78 24.70 24.41 -37.86
CA LEU A 78 23.31 24.21 -37.47
C LEU A 78 22.47 23.62 -38.61
N LEU A 79 22.60 24.15 -39.83
CA LEU A 79 21.90 23.64 -41.00
C LEU A 79 22.32 22.20 -41.33
N ASP A 80 23.60 21.87 -41.18
CA ASP A 80 24.08 20.49 -41.35
C ASP A 80 23.51 19.54 -40.31
N SER A 81 23.45 19.99 -39.05
CA SER A 81 22.87 19.22 -37.96
C SER A 81 21.38 18.98 -38.20
N LEU A 82 20.67 19.99 -38.69
CA LEU A 82 19.27 19.88 -39.10
C LEU A 82 19.11 18.89 -40.25
N ASP A 83 19.89 18.99 -41.32
CA ASP A 83 19.80 18.03 -42.43
C ASP A 83 20.06 16.58 -42.01
N VAL A 84 20.96 16.36 -41.06
CA VAL A 84 21.17 15.04 -40.45
C VAL A 84 19.92 14.59 -39.69
N ILE A 85 19.34 15.44 -38.84
CA ILE A 85 18.13 15.15 -38.06
C ILE A 85 16.91 14.88 -38.96
N ARG A 86 16.79 15.60 -40.08
CA ARG A 86 15.67 15.50 -41.04
C ARG A 86 15.58 14.13 -41.71
N HIS A 87 16.73 13.57 -42.07
CA HIS A 87 16.80 12.32 -42.83
C HIS A 87 16.91 11.09 -41.94
N MET A 88 16.89 11.28 -40.61
CA MET A 88 17.03 10.18 -39.66
C MET A 88 15.66 9.55 -39.37
N SER A 89 15.53 8.25 -39.60
CA SER A 89 14.36 7.52 -39.13
C SER A 89 14.42 7.35 -37.61
N ARG A 90 13.27 7.08 -36.98
CA ARG A 90 13.22 6.78 -35.54
C ARG A 90 14.08 5.55 -35.19
N ALA A 91 14.10 4.56 -36.08
CA ALA A 91 14.93 3.36 -35.95
C ALA A 91 16.44 3.69 -36.05
N ASP A 92 16.84 4.61 -36.94
CA ASP A 92 18.23 5.07 -37.03
C ASP A 92 18.66 5.83 -35.77
N ALA A 93 17.79 6.66 -35.21
CA ALA A 93 18.04 7.39 -33.97
C ALA A 93 18.17 6.44 -32.77
N GLU A 94 17.31 5.43 -32.68
CA GLU A 94 17.35 4.40 -31.63
C GLU A 94 18.59 3.49 -31.77
N CYS A 95 18.95 3.09 -32.98
CA CYS A 95 20.15 2.30 -33.29
C CYS A 95 21.44 3.09 -33.04
N LEU A 96 21.47 4.39 -33.34
CA LEU A 96 22.63 5.24 -33.03
C LEU A 96 22.70 5.58 -31.55
N ALA A 97 21.57 5.76 -30.85
CA ALA A 97 21.54 5.94 -29.41
C ALA A 97 22.11 4.72 -28.67
N SER A 98 21.80 3.50 -29.12
CA SER A 98 22.39 2.27 -28.57
C SER A 98 23.89 2.14 -28.88
N LEU A 99 24.38 2.69 -30.00
CA LEU A 99 25.80 2.74 -30.35
C LEU A 99 26.58 3.87 -29.64
N ALA A 100 25.92 4.96 -29.25
CA ALA A 100 26.56 6.15 -28.66
C ALA A 100 26.55 6.15 -27.13
N TYR A 101 25.53 5.55 -26.50
CA TYR A 101 25.56 5.24 -25.09
C TYR A 101 26.14 3.84 -24.92
N ALA A 102 27.46 3.71 -24.82
CA ALA A 102 27.98 2.60 -24.04
C ALA A 102 27.43 2.81 -22.61
N PRO A 103 26.47 1.99 -22.15
CA PRO A 103 25.82 2.25 -20.89
C PRO A 103 26.88 2.27 -19.81
N ARG A 104 27.02 3.41 -19.14
CA ARG A 104 27.98 3.55 -18.05
C ARG A 104 27.31 2.96 -16.82
N PRO A 105 27.86 1.89 -16.22
CA PRO A 105 27.27 1.33 -15.03
C PRO A 105 27.15 2.39 -13.95
N ILE A 106 25.97 2.53 -13.36
CA ILE A 106 25.75 3.39 -12.22
C ILE A 106 26.51 2.78 -11.03
N PRO A 107 27.41 3.54 -10.37
CA PRO A 107 28.40 2.94 -9.49
C PRO A 107 27.84 2.47 -8.14
N ASN A 108 26.77 3.10 -7.64
CA ASN A 108 26.18 2.83 -6.34
C ASN A 108 24.76 3.42 -6.22
N LYS A 109 24.04 2.99 -5.17
CA LYS A 109 22.69 3.44 -4.84
C LYS A 109 22.57 4.95 -4.66
N GLN A 110 23.55 5.61 -4.02
CA GLN A 110 23.49 7.05 -3.77
C GLN A 110 23.45 7.82 -5.10
N THR A 111 24.26 7.37 -6.07
CA THR A 111 24.24 7.92 -7.43
C THR A 111 22.91 7.62 -8.12
N LEU A 112 22.42 6.37 -8.04
CA LEU A 112 21.12 5.99 -8.63
C LEU A 112 19.98 6.86 -8.08
N ARG A 113 19.89 6.99 -6.76
CA ARG A 113 18.86 7.81 -6.09
C ARG A 113 18.98 9.27 -6.48
N ALA A 114 20.18 9.84 -6.54
CA ALA A 114 20.38 11.22 -7.00
C ALA A 114 19.92 11.42 -8.46
N LEU A 115 20.23 10.47 -9.34
CA LEU A 115 19.77 10.49 -10.73
C LEU A 115 18.25 10.40 -10.83
N VAL A 116 17.61 9.50 -10.07
CA VAL A 116 16.14 9.38 -10.01
C VAL A 116 15.50 10.68 -9.56
N ARG A 117 16.01 11.30 -8.47
CA ARG A 117 15.47 12.58 -7.98
C ARG A 117 15.64 13.70 -9.00
N ALA A 118 16.81 13.80 -9.62
CA ALA A 118 17.06 14.76 -10.69
C ALA A 118 16.09 14.56 -11.86
N HIS A 119 15.92 13.31 -12.31
CA HIS A 119 15.01 12.95 -13.41
C HIS A 119 13.56 13.36 -13.10
N ILE A 120 13.06 13.02 -11.92
CA ILE A 120 11.68 13.34 -11.50
C ILE A 120 11.44 14.85 -11.39
N HIS A 121 12.47 15.62 -11.01
CA HIS A 121 12.40 17.08 -10.97
C HIS A 121 12.69 17.75 -12.33
N GLY A 122 12.88 16.98 -13.39
CA GLY A 122 13.12 17.49 -14.74
C GLY A 122 14.54 18.02 -14.98
N ASP A 123 15.49 17.74 -14.08
CA ASP A 123 16.91 18.06 -14.30
C ASP A 123 17.50 17.10 -15.33
N THR A 124 18.02 17.64 -16.43
CA THR A 124 18.60 16.88 -17.54
C THR A 124 20.13 16.85 -17.53
N SER A 125 20.78 17.43 -16.51
CA SER A 125 22.24 17.57 -16.42
C SER A 125 23.01 16.26 -16.55
N PHE A 126 22.42 15.14 -16.13
CA PHE A 126 23.03 13.81 -16.19
C PHE A 126 22.84 13.08 -17.53
N ARG A 127 21.96 13.57 -18.42
CA ARG A 127 21.65 12.89 -19.69
C ARG A 127 22.88 12.72 -20.58
N GLY A 128 23.82 13.67 -20.54
CA GLY A 128 25.09 13.55 -21.27
C GLY A 128 25.97 12.38 -20.82
N ARG A 129 25.79 11.89 -19.58
CA ARG A 129 26.61 10.80 -19.00
C ARG A 129 25.90 9.45 -18.98
N TYR A 130 24.61 9.42 -18.64
CA TYR A 130 23.84 8.17 -18.45
C TYR A 130 22.68 8.02 -19.46
N GLY A 131 22.35 9.07 -20.19
CA GLY A 131 21.22 9.07 -21.11
C GLY A 131 19.85 9.06 -20.43
N PRO A 132 18.78 8.90 -21.23
CA PRO A 132 17.42 8.62 -20.76
C PRO A 132 17.32 7.42 -19.81
N LEU A 133 16.30 7.42 -18.95
CA LEU A 133 16.04 6.40 -17.91
C LEU A 133 16.17 4.94 -18.40
N LYS A 134 15.64 4.64 -19.60
CA LYS A 134 15.69 3.28 -20.20
C LYS A 134 17.09 2.75 -20.52
N TYR A 135 18.11 3.63 -20.55
CA TYR A 135 19.49 3.25 -20.87
C TYR A 135 20.39 3.23 -19.62
N TRP A 136 19.82 3.42 -18.44
CA TRP A 136 20.58 3.36 -17.20
C TRP A 136 20.99 1.92 -16.92
N ASP A 137 22.30 1.70 -16.83
CA ASP A 137 22.84 0.40 -16.44
C ASP A 137 22.94 0.28 -14.93
N THR A 138 22.04 -0.52 -14.38
CA THR A 138 21.91 -0.83 -12.96
C THR A 138 22.60 -2.13 -12.55
N SER A 139 23.31 -2.81 -13.46
CA SER A 139 23.91 -4.15 -13.24
C SER A 139 24.96 -4.25 -12.12
N ARG A 140 25.37 -3.12 -11.53
CA ARG A 140 26.29 -3.05 -10.38
C ARG A 140 25.61 -2.76 -9.06
N ILE A 141 24.33 -2.44 -9.08
CA ILE A 141 23.58 -2.05 -7.89
C ILE A 141 23.16 -3.32 -7.15
N THR A 142 23.50 -3.39 -5.86
CA THR A 142 23.10 -4.49 -4.97
C THR A 142 22.05 -4.07 -3.95
N ASP A 143 21.84 -2.76 -3.78
CA ASP A 143 20.87 -2.16 -2.86
C ASP A 143 20.07 -1.12 -3.66
N MET A 144 18.77 -1.34 -3.80
CA MET A 144 17.81 -0.43 -4.42
C MET A 144 16.79 0.12 -3.42
N SER A 145 17.03 -0.01 -2.11
CA SER A 145 16.07 0.46 -1.14
C SER A 145 15.83 1.98 -1.23
N ASP A 146 14.57 2.38 -1.10
CA ASP A 146 14.08 3.77 -1.21
C ASP A 146 14.39 4.54 -2.51
N VAL A 147 14.81 3.89 -3.61
CA VAL A 147 15.21 4.61 -4.84
C VAL A 147 14.07 5.48 -5.38
N PHE A 148 12.84 4.98 -5.40
CA PHE A 148 11.62 5.69 -5.81
C PHE A 148 10.69 6.04 -4.64
N ALA A 149 11.14 5.95 -3.38
CA ALA A 149 10.31 6.30 -2.23
C ALA A 149 9.76 7.73 -2.34
N GLN A 150 8.48 7.95 -2.04
CA GLN A 150 7.78 9.24 -2.08
C GLN A 150 7.75 9.88 -3.47
N CYS A 151 7.95 9.11 -4.54
CA CYS A 151 7.83 9.58 -5.91
C CYS A 151 6.38 9.41 -6.39
N ALA A 152 5.44 10.11 -5.75
CA ALA A 152 4.01 9.86 -5.88
C ALA A 152 3.46 9.91 -7.32
N LEU A 153 4.09 10.70 -8.21
CA LEU A 153 3.69 10.85 -9.61
C LEU A 153 4.51 9.99 -10.59
N PHE A 154 5.51 9.25 -10.12
CA PHE A 154 6.39 8.46 -10.97
C PHE A 154 5.66 7.24 -11.54
N ASN A 155 5.68 7.08 -12.86
CA ASN A 155 5.05 5.96 -13.57
C ASN A 155 5.73 5.67 -14.92
N GLU A 156 7.05 5.86 -14.99
CA GLU A 156 7.83 5.59 -16.21
C GLU A 156 8.35 4.14 -16.23
N PRO A 157 8.51 3.53 -17.43
CA PRO A 157 8.88 2.13 -17.56
C PRO A 157 10.29 1.84 -17.03
N LEU A 158 10.44 0.71 -16.33
CA LEU A 158 11.69 0.23 -15.74
C LEU A 158 12.07 -1.20 -16.19
N ALA A 159 11.42 -1.71 -17.23
CA ALA A 159 11.57 -3.10 -17.67
C ALA A 159 13.01 -3.46 -18.10
N ASP A 160 13.79 -2.47 -18.57
CA ASP A 160 15.17 -2.67 -19.05
C ASP A 160 16.22 -2.65 -17.93
N TRP A 161 15.81 -2.44 -16.66
CA TRP A 161 16.76 -2.42 -15.54
C TRP A 161 17.23 -3.83 -15.18
N ASP A 162 18.54 -4.01 -15.10
CA ASP A 162 19.16 -5.22 -14.55
C ASP A 162 19.19 -5.11 -13.02
N VAL A 163 18.39 -5.95 -12.36
CA VAL A 163 18.30 -6.06 -10.90
C VAL A 163 18.79 -7.41 -10.37
N SER A 164 19.40 -8.25 -11.22
CA SER A 164 19.78 -9.64 -10.90
C SER A 164 20.76 -9.79 -9.72
N ARG A 165 21.46 -8.70 -9.37
CA ARG A 165 22.42 -8.63 -8.25
C ARG A 165 21.89 -7.89 -7.03
N VAL A 166 20.67 -7.38 -7.09
CA VAL A 166 20.04 -6.66 -5.97
C VAL A 166 19.68 -7.65 -4.88
N THR A 167 20.07 -7.33 -3.65
CA THR A 167 19.77 -8.11 -2.45
C THR A 167 18.76 -7.39 -1.54
N ASP A 168 18.66 -6.07 -1.64
CA ASP A 168 17.74 -5.22 -0.85
C ASP A 168 16.90 -4.33 -1.77
N MET A 169 15.57 -4.52 -1.73
CA MET A 169 14.58 -3.70 -2.43
C MET A 169 13.62 -2.98 -1.47
N SER A 170 13.96 -2.92 -0.18
CA SER A 170 13.07 -2.37 0.84
C SER A 170 12.64 -0.92 0.53
N GLY A 171 11.34 -0.63 0.62
CA GLY A 171 10.79 0.69 0.36
C GLY A 171 11.04 1.25 -1.05
N MET A 172 11.47 0.43 -2.04
CA MET A 172 11.89 0.93 -3.36
C MET A 172 10.81 1.81 -4.01
N PHE A 173 9.53 1.44 -3.90
CA PHE A 173 8.37 2.19 -4.40
C PHE A 173 7.43 2.66 -3.29
N ARG A 174 7.93 2.82 -2.04
CA ARG A 174 7.10 3.32 -0.94
C ARG A 174 6.50 4.68 -1.28
N ASP A 175 5.20 4.87 -1.11
CA ASP A 175 4.44 6.08 -1.46
C ASP A 175 4.55 6.50 -2.95
N ALA A 176 4.93 5.58 -3.86
CA ALA A 176 4.90 5.83 -5.30
C ALA A 176 3.48 5.62 -5.85
N ALA A 177 2.53 6.43 -5.38
CA ALA A 177 1.09 6.22 -5.53
C ALA A 177 0.59 6.00 -6.97
N SER A 178 1.25 6.59 -7.97
CA SER A 178 0.88 6.48 -9.40
C SER A 178 1.60 5.35 -10.14
N PHE A 179 2.56 4.68 -9.50
CA PHE A 179 3.40 3.68 -10.17
C PHE A 179 2.60 2.41 -10.48
N ASN A 180 2.57 2.00 -11.74
CA ASN A 180 1.86 0.81 -12.21
C ASN A 180 2.52 0.22 -13.48
N GLN A 181 3.85 0.25 -13.55
CA GLN A 181 4.60 -0.30 -14.68
C GLN A 181 4.99 -1.76 -14.44
N PRO A 182 5.03 -2.60 -15.49
CA PRO A 182 5.43 -4.00 -15.37
C PRO A 182 6.90 -4.09 -14.91
N LEU A 183 7.18 -5.10 -14.09
CA LEU A 183 8.50 -5.35 -13.49
C LEU A 183 9.00 -6.77 -13.84
N PRO A 184 9.36 -7.05 -15.11
CA PRO A 184 9.84 -8.36 -15.57
C PRO A 184 11.30 -8.62 -15.11
N TRP A 185 11.49 -8.61 -13.80
CA TRP A 185 12.78 -8.56 -13.15
C TRP A 185 13.19 -9.93 -12.59
N ASP A 186 14.49 -10.22 -12.67
CA ASP A 186 15.09 -11.33 -11.92
C ASP A 186 15.41 -10.87 -10.49
N VAL A 187 14.55 -11.23 -9.55
CA VAL A 187 14.71 -10.92 -8.12
C VAL A 187 15.24 -12.10 -7.30
N SER A 188 15.76 -13.14 -7.95
CA SER A 188 16.20 -14.39 -7.28
C SER A 188 17.38 -14.21 -6.31
N SER A 189 18.01 -13.03 -6.29
CA SER A 189 19.07 -12.65 -5.34
C SER A 189 18.55 -11.82 -4.14
N VAL A 190 17.30 -11.36 -4.18
CA VAL A 190 16.73 -10.48 -3.16
C VAL A 190 16.46 -11.25 -1.87
N THR A 191 16.85 -10.65 -0.75
CA THR A 191 16.61 -11.17 0.60
C THR A 191 15.67 -10.29 1.41
N ASP A 192 15.59 -8.99 1.08
CA ASP A 192 14.73 -8.01 1.77
C ASP A 192 13.83 -7.26 0.77
N MET A 193 12.52 -7.34 0.97
CA MET A 193 11.49 -6.63 0.21
C MET A 193 10.58 -5.78 1.11
N ALA A 194 10.98 -5.50 2.34
CA ALA A 194 10.13 -4.80 3.31
C ALA A 194 9.59 -3.48 2.72
N GLU A 195 8.28 -3.27 2.81
CA GLU A 195 7.59 -2.05 2.38
C GLU A 195 7.79 -1.65 0.91
N MET A 196 8.25 -2.55 0.03
CA MET A 196 8.61 -2.18 -1.35
C MET A 196 7.48 -1.46 -2.08
N PHE A 197 6.21 -1.87 -1.89
CA PHE A 197 5.02 -1.25 -2.47
C PHE A 197 4.09 -0.60 -1.42
N ASN A 198 4.60 -0.30 -0.23
CA ASN A 198 3.81 0.37 0.81
C ASN A 198 3.30 1.73 0.27
N GLY A 199 1.99 1.96 0.21
CA GLY A 199 1.40 3.19 -0.33
C GLY A 199 1.47 3.32 -1.87
N ALA A 200 1.88 2.28 -2.60
CA ALA A 200 1.84 2.26 -4.07
C ALA A 200 0.41 2.02 -4.59
N ALA A 201 -0.48 2.96 -4.31
CA ALA A 201 -1.93 2.79 -4.42
C ALA A 201 -2.43 2.30 -5.79
N SER A 202 -1.78 2.68 -6.90
CA SER A 202 -2.16 2.28 -8.27
C SER A 202 -1.52 0.97 -8.75
N PHE A 203 -0.57 0.41 -8.00
CA PHE A 203 0.21 -0.74 -8.45
C PHE A 203 -0.66 -2.01 -8.51
N ASN A 204 -0.75 -2.62 -9.69
CA ASN A 204 -1.53 -3.84 -9.91
C ASN A 204 -0.94 -4.68 -11.07
N GLN A 205 0.39 -4.78 -11.14
CA GLN A 205 1.09 -5.56 -12.16
C GLN A 205 1.44 -6.95 -11.65
N PRO A 206 1.45 -7.98 -12.52
CA PRO A 206 1.84 -9.33 -12.14
C PRO A 206 3.30 -9.36 -11.68
N LEU A 207 3.58 -10.17 -10.65
CA LEU A 207 4.89 -10.33 -10.03
C LEU A 207 5.36 -11.79 -10.12
N GLU A 208 5.69 -12.22 -11.34
CA GLU A 208 6.24 -13.55 -11.64
C GLU A 208 7.70 -13.66 -11.19
N TRP A 209 7.90 -13.65 -9.87
CA TRP A 209 9.19 -13.50 -9.22
C TRP A 209 9.58 -14.77 -8.44
N ASP A 210 10.87 -15.12 -8.48
CA ASP A 210 11.45 -16.09 -7.56
C ASP A 210 11.86 -15.38 -6.26
N VAL A 211 11.06 -15.56 -5.21
CA VAL A 211 11.28 -14.98 -3.88
C VAL A 211 11.82 -16.00 -2.86
N SER A 212 12.31 -17.15 -3.31
CA SER A 212 12.75 -18.26 -2.44
C SER A 212 13.93 -17.94 -1.51
N LYS A 213 14.58 -16.77 -1.68
CA LYS A 213 15.63 -16.26 -0.77
C LYS A 213 15.17 -15.12 0.13
N VAL A 214 13.97 -14.60 -0.06
CA VAL A 214 13.44 -13.49 0.73
C VAL A 214 13.13 -13.99 2.15
N THR A 215 13.61 -13.24 3.14
CA THR A 215 13.35 -13.51 4.56
C THR A 215 12.45 -12.43 5.19
N ASN A 216 12.44 -11.23 4.60
CA ASN A 216 11.66 -10.08 5.08
C ASN A 216 10.68 -9.58 4.01
N MET A 217 9.39 -9.67 4.31
CA MET A 217 8.27 -9.13 3.52
C MET A 217 7.38 -8.21 4.35
N PHE A 218 7.90 -7.65 5.45
CA PHE A 218 7.16 -6.71 6.30
C PHE A 218 6.48 -5.64 5.45
N GLY A 219 5.16 -5.50 5.57
CA GLY A 219 4.39 -4.43 4.92
C GLY A 219 4.54 -4.30 3.40
N LEU A 220 4.93 -5.37 2.69
CA LEU A 220 5.24 -5.31 1.25
C LEU A 220 4.16 -4.61 0.42
N PHE A 221 2.88 -4.87 0.71
CA PHE A 221 1.71 -4.32 0.02
C PHE A 221 0.81 -3.48 0.96
N THR A 222 1.35 -2.95 2.06
CA THR A 222 0.59 -2.04 2.91
C THR A 222 0.04 -0.87 2.09
N ASP A 223 -1.22 -0.49 2.24
CA ASP A 223 -1.87 0.61 1.48
C ASP A 223 -1.81 0.48 -0.06
N ALA A 224 -1.44 -0.69 -0.60
CA ALA A 224 -1.46 -0.97 -2.05
C ALA A 224 -2.89 -1.26 -2.51
N SER A 225 -3.77 -0.27 -2.37
CA SER A 225 -5.24 -0.41 -2.46
C SER A 225 -5.77 -1.03 -3.77
N SER A 226 -5.05 -0.89 -4.90
CA SER A 226 -5.43 -1.49 -6.20
C SER A 226 -4.86 -2.89 -6.43
N PHE A 227 -3.92 -3.36 -5.61
CA PHE A 227 -3.19 -4.59 -5.85
C PHE A 227 -4.10 -5.81 -5.70
N ASN A 228 -4.21 -6.62 -6.75
CA ASN A 228 -5.03 -7.84 -6.76
C ASN A 228 -4.47 -8.90 -7.73
N GLN A 229 -3.14 -9.09 -7.72
CA GLN A 229 -2.46 -10.07 -8.57
C GLN A 229 -2.11 -11.35 -7.81
N ARG A 230 -2.07 -12.46 -8.54
CA ARG A 230 -1.69 -13.76 -7.96
C ARG A 230 -0.22 -13.77 -7.57
N LEU A 231 0.08 -14.36 -6.42
CA LEU A 231 1.42 -14.45 -5.85
C LEU A 231 1.83 -15.92 -5.67
N GLN A 232 2.24 -16.56 -6.78
CA GLN A 232 2.73 -17.94 -6.77
C GLN A 232 4.19 -17.98 -6.31
N TRP A 233 4.38 -17.73 -5.02
CA TRP A 233 5.68 -17.52 -4.39
C TRP A 233 6.03 -18.65 -3.42
N ASP A 234 7.31 -19.02 -3.39
CA ASP A 234 7.88 -19.83 -2.31
C ASP A 234 8.31 -18.90 -1.17
N VAL A 235 7.48 -18.82 -0.13
CA VAL A 235 7.72 -18.00 1.06
C VAL A 235 8.22 -18.81 2.26
N SER A 236 8.65 -20.07 2.04
CA SER A 236 9.06 -20.99 3.12
C SER A 236 10.22 -20.47 3.98
N ARG A 237 10.98 -19.48 3.50
CA ARG A 237 12.07 -18.82 4.25
C ARG A 237 11.69 -17.50 4.92
N VAL A 238 10.48 -16.99 4.67
CA VAL A 238 10.04 -15.71 5.23
C VAL A 238 9.76 -15.88 6.72
N THR A 239 10.40 -15.04 7.52
CA THR A 239 10.20 -14.98 8.98
C THR A 239 9.41 -13.73 9.39
N GLU A 240 9.47 -12.67 8.59
CA GLU A 240 8.80 -11.38 8.84
C GLU A 240 7.77 -11.08 7.75
N MET A 241 6.47 -11.19 8.07
CA MET A 241 5.36 -10.91 7.14
C MET A 241 4.19 -10.14 7.78
N PHE A 242 4.40 -9.54 8.94
CA PHE A 242 3.39 -8.69 9.56
C PHE A 242 3.07 -7.47 8.67
N CYS A 243 1.84 -6.98 8.75
CA CYS A 243 1.30 -5.91 7.91
C CYS A 243 1.27 -6.16 6.39
N LEU A 244 1.57 -7.38 5.90
CA LEU A 244 1.83 -7.65 4.47
C LEU A 244 0.77 -7.09 3.51
N PHE A 245 -0.51 -7.24 3.85
CA PHE A 245 -1.66 -6.76 3.07
C PHE A 245 -2.52 -5.75 3.85
N SER A 246 -1.95 -5.07 4.84
CA SER A 246 -2.67 -4.03 5.59
C SER A 246 -3.19 -2.97 4.62
N ASP A 247 -4.48 -2.66 4.65
CA ASP A 247 -5.19 -1.72 3.78
C ASP A 247 -5.04 -1.99 2.27
N ALA A 248 -4.64 -3.20 1.87
CA ALA A 248 -4.68 -3.67 0.49
C ALA A 248 -6.13 -4.00 0.08
N SER A 249 -6.99 -2.98 0.03
CA SER A 249 -8.45 -3.12 0.02
C SER A 249 -9.03 -3.96 -1.13
N SER A 250 -8.34 -4.03 -2.28
CA SER A 250 -8.78 -4.81 -3.44
C SER A 250 -8.25 -6.25 -3.47
N PHE A 251 -7.30 -6.60 -2.59
CA PHE A 251 -6.61 -7.88 -2.66
C PHE A 251 -7.55 -9.03 -2.31
N ASN A 252 -7.68 -9.99 -3.23
CA ASN A 252 -8.53 -11.17 -3.05
C ASN A 252 -8.03 -12.36 -3.89
N GLN A 253 -6.73 -12.66 -3.81
CA GLN A 253 -6.11 -13.78 -4.51
C GLN A 253 -5.71 -14.91 -3.55
N PRO A 254 -5.75 -16.18 -3.99
CA PRO A 254 -5.37 -17.31 -3.17
C PRO A 254 -3.89 -17.23 -2.77
N LEU A 255 -3.59 -17.66 -1.55
CA LEU A 255 -2.25 -17.65 -0.96
C LEU A 255 -1.86 -19.07 -0.53
N GLU A 256 -1.49 -19.90 -1.51
CA GLU A 256 -1.04 -21.28 -1.30
C GLU A 256 0.43 -21.30 -0.83
N TRP A 257 0.65 -20.81 0.39
CA TRP A 257 1.97 -20.55 0.95
C TRP A 257 2.31 -21.49 2.12
N ASP A 258 3.58 -21.84 2.24
CA ASP A 258 4.14 -22.45 3.45
C ASP A 258 4.62 -21.33 4.39
N VAL A 259 3.87 -21.12 5.47
CA VAL A 259 4.13 -20.08 6.48
C VAL A 259 4.59 -20.66 7.82
N SER A 260 5.02 -21.92 7.84
CA SER A 260 5.38 -22.65 9.07
C SER A 260 6.53 -22.02 9.89
N ASN A 261 7.36 -21.19 9.25
CA ASN A 261 8.48 -20.45 9.88
C ASN A 261 8.10 -19.06 10.41
N VAL A 262 6.85 -18.64 10.25
CA VAL A 262 6.39 -17.30 10.64
C VAL A 262 6.00 -17.28 12.11
N THR A 263 6.49 -16.31 12.86
CA THR A 263 6.22 -16.18 14.31
C THR A 263 5.23 -15.08 14.66
N SER A 264 4.95 -14.15 13.75
CA SER A 264 3.99 -13.05 13.92
C SER A 264 3.20 -12.80 12.63
N MET A 265 1.87 -12.69 12.77
CA MET A 265 0.93 -12.35 11.69
C MET A 265 0.09 -11.11 12.04
N CYS A 266 0.59 -10.25 12.95
CA CYS A 266 -0.15 -9.06 13.31
C CYS A 266 -0.40 -8.15 12.10
N PHE A 267 -1.59 -7.55 12.06
CA PHE A 267 -2.06 -6.67 10.97
C PHE A 267 -2.02 -7.26 9.55
N MET A 268 -1.84 -8.58 9.36
CA MET A 268 -1.55 -9.15 8.04
C MET A 268 -2.61 -8.82 6.98
N PHE A 269 -3.89 -8.80 7.36
CA PHE A 269 -5.04 -8.42 6.52
C PHE A 269 -5.87 -7.31 7.18
N ASP A 270 -5.26 -6.45 8.00
CA ASP A 270 -5.94 -5.26 8.53
C ASP A 270 -6.48 -4.43 7.35
N GLY A 271 -7.72 -3.98 7.37
CA GLY A 271 -8.31 -3.15 6.31
C GLY A 271 -8.44 -3.81 4.93
N ALA A 272 -8.10 -5.09 4.77
CA ALA A 272 -8.20 -5.82 3.50
C ALA A 272 -9.65 -6.19 3.18
N THR A 273 -10.48 -5.17 2.91
CA THR A 273 -11.94 -5.26 2.87
C THR A 273 -12.51 -6.28 1.87
N SER A 274 -11.81 -6.55 0.76
CA SER A 274 -12.24 -7.52 -0.26
C SER A 274 -11.73 -8.94 -0.03
N PHE A 275 -10.77 -9.15 0.88
CA PHE A 275 -10.10 -10.43 1.03
C PHE A 275 -11.06 -11.50 1.58
N ASN A 276 -11.22 -12.60 0.85
CA ASN A 276 -12.08 -13.71 1.23
C ASN A 276 -11.59 -15.05 0.63
N GLN A 277 -10.30 -15.35 0.80
CA GLN A 277 -9.68 -16.57 0.28
C GLN A 277 -9.33 -17.56 1.39
N PRO A 278 -9.38 -18.87 1.12
CA PRO A 278 -9.06 -19.89 2.12
C PRO A 278 -7.61 -19.78 2.56
N LEU A 279 -7.38 -19.98 3.87
CA LEU A 279 -6.06 -19.91 4.50
C LEU A 279 -5.73 -21.22 5.21
N ALA A 280 -5.50 -22.28 4.44
CA ALA A 280 -5.14 -23.60 4.97
C ALA A 280 -3.64 -23.67 5.36
N TRP A 281 -3.22 -22.75 6.23
CA TRP A 281 -1.85 -22.55 6.66
C TRP A 281 -1.52 -23.33 7.94
N ASP A 282 -0.26 -23.74 8.07
CA ASP A 282 0.33 -24.12 9.36
C ASP A 282 0.81 -22.87 10.09
N VAL A 283 0.08 -22.49 11.15
CA VAL A 283 0.37 -21.32 11.98
C VAL A 283 0.84 -21.70 13.39
N SER A 284 1.25 -22.96 13.59
CA SER A 284 1.63 -23.49 14.91
C SER A 284 2.82 -22.74 15.53
N SER A 285 3.67 -22.08 14.74
CA SER A 285 4.79 -21.24 15.20
C SER A 285 4.38 -19.80 15.58
N VAL A 286 3.16 -19.38 15.26
CA VAL A 286 2.71 -17.98 15.44
C VAL A 286 2.38 -17.73 16.90
N THR A 287 2.89 -16.62 17.43
CA THR A 287 2.66 -16.19 18.83
C THR A 287 1.81 -14.94 18.95
N ASP A 288 1.65 -14.18 17.84
CA ASP A 288 0.96 -12.90 17.80
C ASP A 288 0.07 -12.78 16.54
N MET A 289 -1.23 -12.55 16.76
CA MET A 289 -2.25 -12.37 15.73
C MET A 289 -3.12 -11.11 15.94
N HIS A 290 -2.65 -10.13 16.73
CA HIS A 290 -3.46 -8.91 16.94
C HIS A 290 -3.75 -8.20 15.60
N TYR A 291 -4.98 -7.70 15.46
CA TYR A 291 -5.47 -7.02 14.25
C TYR A 291 -5.41 -7.82 12.93
N MET A 292 -5.15 -9.14 12.95
CA MET A 292 -4.90 -9.91 11.72
C MET A 292 -6.00 -9.76 10.65
N PHE A 293 -7.28 -9.70 11.04
CA PHE A 293 -8.43 -9.47 10.16
C PHE A 293 -9.26 -8.25 10.58
N HIS A 294 -8.64 -7.27 11.26
CA HIS A 294 -9.31 -6.03 11.61
C HIS A 294 -9.86 -5.36 10.34
N GLY A 295 -11.15 -5.01 10.30
CA GLY A 295 -11.76 -4.37 9.14
C GLY A 295 -11.82 -5.20 7.85
N ALA A 296 -11.44 -6.48 7.87
CA ALA A 296 -11.55 -7.40 6.73
C ALA A 296 -13.03 -7.77 6.46
N ALA A 297 -13.79 -6.80 5.95
CA ALA A 297 -15.25 -6.79 5.96
C ALA A 297 -15.89 -8.00 5.26
N SER A 298 -15.26 -8.50 4.18
CA SER A 298 -15.75 -9.61 3.36
C SER A 298 -15.26 -10.99 3.82
N PHE A 299 -14.34 -11.06 4.78
CA PHE A 299 -13.69 -12.32 5.14
C PHE A 299 -14.66 -13.27 5.86
N ASP A 300 -14.91 -14.45 5.28
CA ASP A 300 -15.77 -15.49 5.83
C ASP A 300 -15.25 -16.89 5.46
N GLN A 301 -14.00 -17.19 5.84
CA GLN A 301 -13.34 -18.46 5.53
C GLN A 301 -13.05 -19.29 6.76
N HIS A 302 -13.04 -20.62 6.58
CA HIS A 302 -12.69 -21.56 7.63
C HIS A 302 -11.19 -21.45 7.96
N LEU A 303 -10.86 -21.48 9.26
CA LEU A 303 -9.50 -21.34 9.76
C LEU A 303 -9.09 -22.61 10.54
N PRO A 304 -8.61 -23.67 9.83
CA PRO A 304 -8.23 -24.96 10.42
C PRO A 304 -6.87 -24.88 11.13
N TRP A 305 -6.69 -23.91 12.01
CA TRP A 305 -5.41 -23.52 12.57
C TRP A 305 -5.15 -24.12 13.95
N ASP A 306 -3.89 -24.50 14.20
CA ASP A 306 -3.37 -24.69 15.54
C ASP A 306 -2.85 -23.33 16.06
N VAL A 307 -3.61 -22.73 16.97
CA VAL A 307 -3.29 -21.44 17.60
C VAL A 307 -2.82 -21.59 19.04
N SER A 308 -2.46 -22.80 19.46
CA SER A 308 -2.10 -23.10 20.85
C SER A 308 -0.90 -22.30 21.36
N ASN A 309 -0.04 -21.76 20.49
CA ASN A 309 1.09 -20.90 20.86
C ASN A 309 0.79 -19.39 20.87
N VAL A 310 -0.40 -18.98 20.44
CA VAL A 310 -0.79 -17.56 20.33
C VAL A 310 -1.07 -16.98 21.72
N LYS A 311 -0.53 -15.77 21.98
CA LYS A 311 -0.67 -15.06 23.26
C LYS A 311 -1.57 -13.83 23.17
N ASP A 312 -1.63 -13.18 22.01
CA ASP A 312 -2.41 -11.97 21.75
C ASP A 312 -3.30 -12.17 20.52
N MET A 313 -4.62 -12.07 20.73
CA MET A 313 -5.66 -12.09 19.70
C MET A 313 -6.51 -10.81 19.72
N SER A 314 -5.99 -9.75 20.34
CA SER A 314 -6.72 -8.50 20.46
C SER A 314 -7.05 -7.93 19.08
N ASN A 315 -8.28 -7.45 18.91
CA ASN A 315 -8.81 -6.84 17.69
C ASN A 315 -8.79 -7.75 16.44
N MET A 316 -8.54 -9.06 16.58
CA MET A 316 -8.32 -9.96 15.44
C MET A 316 -9.47 -9.92 14.41
N PHE A 317 -10.73 -9.89 14.85
CA PHE A 317 -11.92 -9.77 13.99
C PHE A 317 -12.72 -8.49 14.26
N LEU A 318 -12.09 -7.44 14.82
CA LEU A 318 -12.73 -6.14 15.02
C LEU A 318 -13.24 -5.65 13.66
N ARG A 319 -14.55 -5.40 13.54
CA ARG A 319 -15.24 -4.96 12.30
C ARG A 319 -15.11 -5.91 11.10
N ALA A 320 -14.78 -7.19 11.31
CA ALA A 320 -14.91 -8.22 10.29
C ALA A 320 -16.38 -8.61 10.12
N THR A 321 -17.15 -7.76 9.42
CA THR A 321 -18.62 -7.78 9.47
C THR A 321 -19.25 -9.07 8.94
N SER A 322 -18.65 -9.72 7.94
CA SER A 322 -19.17 -10.95 7.33
C SER A 322 -18.69 -12.23 8.00
N PHE A 323 -17.69 -12.18 8.87
CA PHE A 323 -17.07 -13.38 9.44
C PHE A 323 -18.08 -14.18 10.27
N ASN A 324 -18.37 -15.40 9.83
CA ASN A 324 -19.27 -16.32 10.53
C ASN A 324 -18.86 -17.78 10.29
N LYS A 325 -17.69 -18.14 10.82
CA LYS A 325 -17.18 -19.51 10.80
C LYS A 325 -16.86 -20.00 12.21
N PRO A 326 -16.94 -21.32 12.46
CA PRO A 326 -16.53 -21.89 13.73
C PRO A 326 -15.03 -21.69 13.96
N LEU A 327 -14.66 -21.54 15.23
CA LEU A 327 -13.28 -21.37 15.68
C LEU A 327 -12.95 -22.45 16.72
N PRO A 328 -12.74 -23.71 16.28
CA PRO A 328 -12.46 -24.86 17.17
C PRO A 328 -11.00 -24.84 17.64
N TRP A 329 -10.59 -23.73 18.23
CA TRP A 329 -9.22 -23.41 18.60
C TRP A 329 -8.93 -23.75 20.05
N ASP A 330 -7.71 -24.19 20.33
CA ASP A 330 -7.12 -24.17 21.66
C ASP A 330 -6.54 -22.77 21.93
N VAL A 331 -7.23 -21.99 22.77
CA VAL A 331 -6.84 -20.63 23.15
C VAL A 331 -6.31 -20.55 24.58
N SER A 332 -5.95 -21.69 25.18
CA SER A 332 -5.55 -21.77 26.59
C SER A 332 -4.31 -20.92 26.93
N ASN A 333 -3.47 -20.57 25.96
CA ASN A 333 -2.31 -19.69 26.16
C ASN A 333 -2.57 -18.20 25.87
N VAL A 334 -3.77 -17.84 25.40
CA VAL A 334 -4.13 -16.46 25.07
C VAL A 334 -4.32 -15.65 26.35
N THR A 335 -3.74 -14.44 26.38
CA THR A 335 -3.82 -13.53 27.52
C THR A 335 -4.59 -12.24 27.24
N ASP A 336 -4.76 -11.86 25.98
CA ASP A 336 -5.48 -10.65 25.54
C ASP A 336 -6.46 -10.97 24.41
N MET A 337 -7.75 -10.69 24.63
CA MET A 337 -8.85 -10.84 23.67
C MET A 337 -9.66 -9.54 23.54
N ARG A 338 -9.06 -8.38 23.85
CA ARG A 338 -9.73 -7.08 23.71
C ARG A 338 -10.28 -6.89 22.32
N CYS A 339 -11.51 -6.40 22.21
CA CYS A 339 -12.16 -6.09 20.93
C CYS A 339 -12.19 -7.24 19.90
N MET A 340 -11.94 -8.51 20.29
CA MET A 340 -11.70 -9.60 19.34
C MET A 340 -12.81 -9.73 18.28
N PHE A 341 -14.08 -9.55 18.66
CA PHE A 341 -15.26 -9.58 17.80
C PHE A 341 -16.07 -8.28 17.83
N HIS A 342 -15.46 -7.16 18.22
CA HIS A 342 -16.18 -5.87 18.25
C HIS A 342 -16.69 -5.55 16.85
N GLY A 343 -18.00 -5.41 16.67
CA GLY A 343 -18.61 -5.08 15.38
C GLY A 343 -18.54 -6.21 14.35
N ALA A 344 -18.18 -7.43 14.75
CA ALA A 344 -18.32 -8.64 13.93
C ALA A 344 -19.82 -9.00 13.82
N ALA A 345 -20.53 -8.26 12.97
CA ALA A 345 -21.99 -8.21 12.96
C ALA A 345 -22.66 -9.56 12.66
N SER A 346 -22.04 -10.43 11.86
CA SER A 346 -22.56 -11.74 11.48
C SER A 346 -22.14 -12.89 12.38
N PHE A 347 -21.11 -12.73 13.22
CA PHE A 347 -20.53 -13.84 13.97
C PHE A 347 -21.50 -14.44 14.99
N ASN A 348 -21.82 -15.73 14.87
CA ASN A 348 -22.73 -16.42 15.78
C ASN A 348 -22.42 -17.92 15.91
N HIS A 349 -21.16 -18.26 16.22
CA HIS A 349 -20.72 -19.64 16.45
C HIS A 349 -20.30 -19.90 17.90
N PRO A 350 -20.53 -21.13 18.42
CA PRO A 350 -20.06 -21.52 19.75
C PRO A 350 -18.55 -21.33 19.88
N LEU A 351 -18.12 -20.95 21.08
CA LEU A 351 -16.72 -20.73 21.42
C LEU A 351 -16.33 -21.66 22.59
N PRO A 352 -16.02 -22.95 22.30
CA PRO A 352 -15.70 -23.95 23.31
C PRO A 352 -14.26 -23.78 23.83
N TRP A 353 -13.95 -22.59 24.30
CA TRP A 353 -12.62 -22.13 24.64
C TRP A 353 -12.32 -22.26 26.14
N ASP A 354 -11.09 -22.66 26.46
CA ASP A 354 -10.50 -22.42 27.78
C ASP A 354 -9.88 -21.02 27.79
N VAL A 355 -10.52 -20.10 28.52
CA VAL A 355 -10.09 -18.70 28.63
C VAL A 355 -9.51 -18.38 30.02
N SER A 356 -9.18 -19.41 30.80
CA SER A 356 -8.72 -19.24 32.19
C SER A 356 -7.44 -18.41 32.30
N ASN A 357 -6.62 -18.27 31.24
CA ASN A 357 -5.43 -17.42 31.23
C ASN A 357 -5.66 -16.00 30.69
N VAL A 358 -6.85 -15.67 30.20
CA VAL A 358 -7.16 -14.37 29.63
C VAL A 358 -7.26 -13.31 30.73
N LYS A 359 -6.59 -12.17 30.51
CA LYS A 359 -6.54 -11.04 31.45
C LYS A 359 -7.41 -9.88 31.01
N ASP A 360 -7.69 -9.72 29.72
CA ASP A 360 -8.48 -8.61 29.18
C ASP A 360 -9.42 -9.08 28.07
N MET A 361 -10.72 -8.81 28.25
CA MET A 361 -11.80 -9.06 27.29
C MET A 361 -12.64 -7.79 27.08
N SER A 362 -12.09 -6.61 27.38
CA SER A 362 -12.82 -5.37 27.20
C SER A 362 -13.26 -5.21 25.74
N ASN A 363 -14.53 -4.85 25.56
CA ASN A 363 -15.19 -4.68 24.28
C ASN A 363 -15.22 -5.93 23.37
N MET A 364 -14.97 -7.15 23.88
CA MET A 364 -14.81 -8.35 23.04
C MET A 364 -15.94 -8.58 22.02
N PHE A 365 -17.20 -8.37 22.40
CA PHE A 365 -18.40 -8.47 21.56
C PHE A 365 -19.15 -7.13 21.44
N LEU A 366 -18.46 -6.00 21.64
CA LEU A 366 -19.06 -4.67 21.51
C LEU A 366 -19.68 -4.51 20.11
N HIS A 367 -20.98 -4.25 20.02
CA HIS A 367 -21.73 -4.18 18.74
C HIS A 367 -21.70 -5.47 17.88
N ALA A 368 -21.40 -6.64 18.44
CA ALA A 368 -21.55 -7.92 17.73
C ALA A 368 -23.03 -8.34 17.69
N THR A 369 -23.79 -7.75 16.76
CA THR A 369 -25.25 -7.75 16.78
C THR A 369 -25.90 -9.12 16.65
N SER A 370 -25.26 -10.09 15.98
CA SER A 370 -25.82 -11.45 15.80
C SER A 370 -25.37 -12.46 16.85
N PHE A 371 -24.36 -12.14 17.67
CA PHE A 371 -23.79 -13.11 18.60
C PHE A 371 -24.80 -13.48 19.68
N ASN A 372 -25.20 -14.75 19.72
CA ASN A 372 -26.13 -15.26 20.72
C ASN A 372 -25.82 -16.71 21.11
N GLN A 373 -24.55 -17.01 21.39
CA GLN A 373 -24.13 -18.34 21.81
C GLN A 373 -23.89 -18.37 23.32
N PRO A 374 -24.18 -19.50 23.99
CA PRO A 374 -23.88 -19.65 25.40
C PRO A 374 -22.37 -19.68 25.64
N LEU A 375 -21.92 -19.06 26.74
CA LEU A 375 -20.52 -19.01 27.15
C LEU A 375 -20.38 -19.64 28.54
N SER A 376 -19.62 -20.73 28.62
CA SER A 376 -19.37 -21.49 29.86
C SER A 376 -17.91 -21.35 30.28
N TRP A 377 -17.42 -20.13 30.27
CA TRP A 377 -16.02 -19.78 30.48
C TRP A 377 -15.68 -19.56 31.96
N ASP A 378 -14.49 -19.98 32.37
CA ASP A 378 -13.87 -19.50 33.62
C ASP A 378 -13.22 -18.14 33.37
N VAL A 379 -13.81 -17.09 33.93
CA VAL A 379 -13.34 -15.69 33.77
C VAL A 379 -12.71 -15.14 35.05
N SER A 380 -12.34 -16.01 36.00
CA SER A 380 -11.80 -15.61 37.31
C SER A 380 -10.53 -14.76 37.21
N ASN A 381 -9.70 -14.99 36.18
CA ASN A 381 -8.46 -14.25 35.93
C ASN A 381 -8.63 -12.98 35.07
N VAL A 382 -9.83 -12.74 34.52
CA VAL A 382 -10.08 -11.58 33.63
C VAL A 382 -10.17 -10.30 34.46
N LYS A 383 -9.25 -9.37 34.23
CA LYS A 383 -9.16 -8.10 34.97
C LYS A 383 -10.06 -7.00 34.40
N ASP A 384 -10.26 -6.99 33.08
CA ASP A 384 -11.11 -6.02 32.39
C ASP A 384 -12.10 -6.72 31.44
N MET A 385 -13.40 -6.46 31.67
CA MET A 385 -14.52 -6.91 30.82
C MET A 385 -15.42 -5.73 30.41
N ARG A 386 -14.95 -4.48 30.52
CA ARG A 386 -15.77 -3.30 30.21
C ARG A 386 -16.39 -3.42 28.81
N ASN A 387 -17.67 -3.09 28.69
CA ASN A 387 -18.44 -3.11 27.44
C ASN A 387 -18.42 -4.42 26.65
N MET A 388 -18.05 -5.56 27.25
CA MET A 388 -17.90 -6.85 26.54
C MET A 388 -19.10 -7.18 25.63
N PHE A 389 -20.33 -6.91 26.05
CA PHE A 389 -21.56 -7.16 25.27
C PHE A 389 -22.37 -5.88 24.97
N HIS A 390 -21.80 -4.69 25.16
CA HIS A 390 -22.57 -3.46 24.88
C HIS A 390 -22.93 -3.42 23.39
N GLY A 391 -24.20 -3.18 23.05
CA GLY A 391 -24.66 -3.20 21.67
C GLY A 391 -24.75 -4.58 20.98
N ALA A 392 -24.44 -5.69 21.67
CA ALA A 392 -24.66 -7.05 21.17
C ALA A 392 -26.16 -7.42 21.27
N SER A 393 -26.95 -6.86 20.35
CA SER A 393 -28.42 -6.80 20.45
C SER A 393 -29.14 -8.15 20.48
N SER A 394 -28.54 -9.22 19.94
CA SER A 394 -29.13 -10.57 19.96
C SER A 394 -28.77 -11.38 21.21
N PHE A 395 -27.77 -10.96 21.98
CA PHE A 395 -27.26 -11.75 23.10
C PHE A 395 -28.28 -11.80 24.25
N ASN A 396 -28.79 -12.99 24.56
CA ASN A 396 -29.83 -13.21 25.58
C ASN A 396 -29.53 -14.31 26.60
N HIS A 397 -28.28 -14.79 26.65
CA HIS A 397 -27.84 -15.83 27.57
C HIS A 397 -27.51 -15.29 28.96
N ARG A 398 -27.67 -16.15 29.97
CA ARG A 398 -27.14 -15.85 31.30
C ARG A 398 -25.67 -16.22 31.35
N LEU A 399 -24.82 -15.26 31.67
CA LEU A 399 -23.43 -15.53 31.98
C LEU A 399 -23.36 -16.21 33.36
N PRO A 400 -22.50 -17.24 33.54
CA PRO A 400 -22.34 -17.89 34.82
C PRO A 400 -21.86 -16.88 35.87
N LEU A 401 -22.66 -16.69 36.91
CA LEU A 401 -22.28 -15.92 38.09
C LEU A 401 -21.41 -16.82 38.97
N ASP A 402 -20.09 -16.76 38.77
CA ASP A 402 -19.18 -17.51 39.62
C ASP A 402 -18.99 -16.81 40.99
N ALA A 403 -18.91 -17.59 42.07
CA ALA A 403 -18.80 -17.08 43.43
C ALA A 403 -17.45 -16.40 43.71
N ASN A 404 -16.45 -16.60 42.85
CA ASN A 404 -15.12 -16.00 42.96
C ASN A 404 -14.95 -14.67 42.20
N LEU A 405 -16.00 -14.18 41.53
CA LEU A 405 -15.95 -12.90 40.81
C LEU A 405 -15.85 -11.72 41.79
N SER A 406 -14.95 -10.79 41.48
CA SER A 406 -14.85 -9.49 42.17
C SER A 406 -16.15 -8.69 42.05
N CYS A 407 -16.36 -7.75 42.99
CA CYS A 407 -17.55 -6.89 43.00
C CYS A 407 -17.75 -6.15 41.66
N GLY A 408 -16.65 -5.70 41.03
CA GLY A 408 -16.67 -5.05 39.71
C GLY A 408 -17.13 -6.00 38.59
N GLN A 409 -16.64 -7.24 38.57
CA GLN A 409 -17.07 -8.26 37.60
C GLN A 409 -18.54 -8.64 37.79
N ARG A 410 -19.02 -8.74 39.04
CA ARG A 410 -20.45 -9.01 39.34
C ARG A 410 -21.36 -7.86 38.91
N CYS A 411 -20.99 -6.61 39.15
CA CYS A 411 -21.72 -5.44 38.67
C CYS A 411 -21.77 -5.40 37.13
N PHE A 412 -20.68 -5.78 36.46
CA PHE A 412 -20.66 -5.88 35.00
C PHE A 412 -21.63 -6.94 34.47
N LEU A 413 -21.59 -8.17 35.01
CA LEU A 413 -22.53 -9.23 34.65
C LEU A 413 -23.98 -8.81 34.89
N PHE A 414 -24.25 -8.10 35.99
CA PHE A 414 -25.57 -7.55 36.28
C PHE A 414 -26.01 -6.52 35.23
N MET A 415 -25.12 -5.63 34.77
CA MET A 415 -25.42 -4.66 33.71
C MET A 415 -25.73 -5.33 32.37
N VAL A 416 -24.99 -6.38 31.99
CA VAL A 416 -25.27 -7.18 30.78
C VAL A 416 -26.69 -7.75 30.81
N HIS A 417 -27.12 -8.27 31.97
CA HIS A 417 -28.49 -8.77 32.15
C HIS A 417 -29.56 -7.69 31.99
N THR A 418 -29.30 -6.47 32.45
CA THR A 418 -30.26 -5.35 32.33
C THR A 418 -30.33 -4.76 30.92
N ALA A 419 -29.23 -4.77 30.16
CA ALA A 419 -29.18 -4.25 28.79
C ALA A 419 -29.81 -5.20 27.76
N SER A 420 -29.79 -6.51 28.00
CA SER A 420 -30.34 -7.54 27.11
C SER A 420 -31.88 -7.67 27.18
N ARG A 421 -32.53 -7.22 28.26
CA ARG A 421 -33.99 -7.35 28.42
C ARG A 421 -34.73 -6.06 28.01
N ARG A 422 -35.49 -6.12 26.91
CA ARG A 422 -36.65 -5.24 26.70
C ARG A 422 -37.70 -5.54 27.80
N CYS A 423 -37.66 -4.74 28.88
CA CYS A 423 -38.71 -4.45 29.88
C CYS A 423 -39.30 -5.55 30.80
N ILE A 424 -39.61 -5.10 32.03
CA ILE A 424 -40.59 -5.62 33.04
C ILE A 424 -40.07 -6.59 34.13
N THR A 425 -39.91 -5.97 35.32
CA THR A 425 -40.21 -6.45 36.69
C THR A 425 -39.43 -7.63 37.29
N LEU A 426 -38.57 -7.32 38.27
CA LEU A 426 -38.67 -7.87 39.64
C LEU A 426 -37.65 -7.16 40.55
N ILE A 427 -38.15 -6.15 41.27
CA ILE A 427 -37.56 -5.66 42.50
C ILE A 427 -37.95 -6.63 43.63
N SER A 428 -36.98 -6.89 44.50
CA SER A 428 -37.07 -7.56 45.80
C SER A 428 -37.37 -9.06 45.72
N THR A 429 -36.53 -9.93 46.25
CA THR A 429 -36.14 -9.95 47.66
C THR A 429 -34.91 -10.84 47.80
N TYR A 430 -33.81 -10.30 48.30
CA TYR A 430 -32.98 -10.99 49.29
C TYR A 430 -32.24 -9.92 50.09
N PRO A 431 -32.39 -9.89 51.42
CA PRO A 431 -31.73 -8.92 52.26
C PRO A 431 -30.31 -9.41 52.49
N ASP A 432 -29.30 -8.57 52.26
CA ASP A 432 -28.16 -8.67 53.15
C ASP A 432 -27.51 -7.34 53.49
N LYS A 433 -27.21 -7.28 54.78
CA LYS A 433 -26.55 -6.22 55.50
C LYS A 433 -25.09 -6.20 55.08
N SER A 434 -24.61 -5.07 54.59
CA SER A 434 -23.43 -4.41 55.14
C SER A 434 -23.06 -3.21 54.27
N HIS A 435 -22.99 -2.07 54.93
CA HIS A 435 -22.53 -0.81 54.39
C HIS A 435 -21.09 -0.93 53.88
N THR A 436 -20.83 -0.45 52.66
CA THR A 436 -19.86 0.63 52.45
C THR A 436 -20.11 1.32 51.11
N SER A 437 -20.10 2.65 51.19
CA SER A 437 -20.42 3.64 50.18
C SER A 437 -19.56 3.60 48.91
N CYS A 438 -20.18 3.76 47.75
CA CYS A 438 -19.56 4.45 46.62
C CYS A 438 -20.56 5.43 46.01
N SER A 439 -20.12 6.68 45.96
CA SER A 439 -20.85 7.90 45.66
C SER A 439 -21.14 8.09 44.17
N SER A 440 -22.26 8.75 43.94
CA SER A 440 -22.83 9.33 42.72
C SER A 440 -21.87 10.10 41.81
N THR A 441 -22.06 9.98 40.49
CA THR A 441 -22.12 11.14 39.56
C THR A 441 -22.98 10.85 38.32
N SER A 442 -24.15 11.51 38.31
CA SER A 442 -24.93 12.12 37.22
C SER A 442 -25.13 11.41 35.86
N ALA A 443 -26.36 10.97 35.63
CA ALA A 443 -26.98 10.79 34.31
C ALA A 443 -27.55 12.13 33.77
N HIS A 444 -27.38 12.40 32.48
CA HIS A 444 -28.15 13.39 31.73
C HIS A 444 -29.22 12.65 30.90
N GLU A 445 -30.50 12.88 31.18
CA GLU A 445 -31.64 12.56 30.33
C GLU A 445 -31.88 13.69 29.32
N PRO A 446 -32.36 13.41 28.09
CA PRO A 446 -33.05 14.40 27.27
C PRO A 446 -34.57 14.24 27.37
N THR A 447 -35.23 15.35 27.70
CA THR A 447 -36.68 15.55 27.73
C THR A 447 -37.26 15.66 26.32
N THR A 448 -38.33 14.92 26.05
CA THR A 448 -39.24 15.14 24.91
C THR A 448 -40.32 16.17 25.28
N SER A 449 -40.49 17.22 24.47
CA SER A 449 -41.66 18.10 24.53
C SER A 449 -42.32 18.21 23.15
N GLU A 450 -43.56 17.73 23.07
CA GLU A 450 -44.52 18.01 22.01
C GLU A 450 -44.84 19.51 21.95
N LEU A 451 -44.99 20.05 20.74
CA LEU A 451 -45.77 21.25 20.48
C LEU A 451 -46.62 21.04 19.22
N VAL A 452 -47.92 20.87 19.46
CA VAL A 452 -49.03 20.99 18.50
C VAL A 452 -49.33 22.47 18.25
N SER A 453 -49.68 22.86 17.02
CA SER A 453 -50.65 23.92 16.63
C SER A 453 -50.64 24.14 15.07
N PRO A 454 -51.65 24.78 14.43
CA PRO A 454 -52.82 24.09 13.90
C PRO A 454 -53.11 24.39 12.40
N SER A 455 -54.16 23.74 11.91
CA SER A 455 -54.78 23.75 10.57
C SER A 455 -55.48 25.05 10.12
N THR A 456 -55.48 25.33 8.80
CA THR A 456 -56.67 25.52 7.92
C THR A 456 -56.24 25.70 6.44
N GLN A 457 -56.64 24.82 5.51
CA GLN A 457 -57.67 24.98 4.43
C GLN A 457 -57.53 26.24 3.54
N ALA A 458 -57.78 26.28 2.23
CA ALA A 458 -57.88 25.34 1.10
C ALA A 458 -58.03 26.22 -0.18
N SER A 459 -57.44 25.76 -1.29
CA SER A 459 -57.58 26.13 -2.72
C SER A 459 -58.41 27.33 -3.24
N SER A 460 -57.82 27.96 -4.28
CA SER A 460 -58.24 29.04 -5.20
C SER A 460 -57.98 30.47 -4.73
#